data_AF-A0A972NWH6-F1
#
_entry.id   AF-A0A972NWH6-F1
#
_cell.length_a   1.000
_cell.length_b   1.000
_cell.length_c   1.000
_cell.angle_alpha   90.00
_cell.angle_beta   90.00
_cell.angle_gamma   90.00
#
_symmetry.space_group_name_H-M   'P 1'
#
loop_
_entity.id
_entity.type
_entity.pdbx_description
1 polymer ?
#
loop_
_entity_poly.entity_id
_entity_poly.type
_entity_poly.pdbx_seq_one_letter_code
_entity_poly.pdbx_strand_id
1 'polypeptide(L)'
;MGRELGREFGVAESAIRKRFGAQIKQIKDVANQIVATEVALKALPVSAQISAHDYAAQLRAITTHTVGAAQYGAAISHRLMGIAHGKVMEIDDATPLGEESAQTLKGIAVLTRMANESSEIGLNLLRANKDAGGNPLREIDITPESGLTPEEEYLKFIG
;
A
#
# COMPACT_ATOMS: atom_id res chain seq x y z
N MET A 1 -15.89 30.43 7.69
CA MET A 1 -14.72 29.55 7.48
C MET A 1 -14.23 29.47 6.04
N GLY A 2 -14.93 28.89 5.06
CA GLY A 2 -14.35 28.70 3.69
C GLY A 2 -14.01 29.99 2.91
N ARG A 3 -14.78 31.07 3.07
CA ARG A 3 -14.54 32.37 2.39
C ARG A 3 -13.34 33.14 2.94
N GLU A 4 -13.07 33.05 4.23
CA GLU A 4 -11.95 33.75 4.89
C GLU A 4 -10.62 33.10 4.50
N LEU A 5 -10.56 31.76 4.60
CA LEU A 5 -9.40 30.95 4.17
C LEU A 5 -9.08 31.10 2.67
N GLY A 6 -10.09 31.25 1.80
CA GLY A 6 -9.87 31.46 0.37
C GLY A 6 -9.24 32.82 0.03
N ARG A 7 -9.57 33.88 0.79
CA ARG A 7 -9.00 35.22 0.60
C ARG A 7 -7.58 35.33 1.13
N GLU A 8 -7.28 34.67 2.25
CA GLU A 8 -5.97 34.73 2.91
C GLU A 8 -4.88 33.96 2.15
N PHE A 9 -5.23 32.85 1.49
CA PHE A 9 -4.26 31.98 0.82
C PHE A 9 -4.33 32.02 -0.73
N GLY A 10 -5.14 32.91 -1.30
CA GLY A 10 -5.29 33.03 -2.76
C GLY A 10 -5.90 31.81 -3.45
N VAL A 11 -6.62 30.96 -2.71
CA VAL A 11 -7.23 29.72 -3.21
C VAL A 11 -8.73 29.91 -3.43
N ALA A 12 -9.23 29.50 -4.59
CA ALA A 12 -10.66 29.56 -4.90
C ALA A 12 -11.48 28.78 -3.86
N GLU A 13 -12.54 29.39 -3.33
CA GLU A 13 -13.45 28.79 -2.35
C GLU A 13 -14.05 27.45 -2.85
N SER A 14 -14.20 27.30 -4.17
CA SER A 14 -14.61 26.06 -4.83
C SER A 14 -13.59 24.93 -4.70
N ALA A 15 -12.29 25.22 -4.79
CA ALA A 15 -11.21 24.25 -4.61
C ALA A 15 -11.11 23.78 -3.14
N ILE A 16 -11.30 24.71 -2.20
CA ILE A 16 -11.41 24.43 -0.77
C ILE A 16 -12.61 23.50 -0.53
N ARG A 17 -13.82 23.90 -0.93
CA ARG A 17 -15.04 23.09 -0.76
C ARG A 17 -14.92 21.70 -1.38
N LYS A 18 -14.32 21.58 -2.57
CA LYS A 18 -14.10 20.29 -3.24
C LYS A 18 -13.17 19.38 -2.45
N ARG A 19 -12.04 19.89 -1.95
CA ARG A 19 -11.07 19.12 -1.16
C ARG A 19 -11.64 18.68 0.19
N PHE A 20 -12.25 19.60 0.92
CA PHE A 20 -12.87 19.29 2.22
C PHE A 20 -14.10 18.38 2.06
N GLY A 21 -14.89 18.55 1.00
CA GLY A 21 -15.99 17.62 0.68
C GLY A 21 -15.50 16.19 0.40
N ALA A 22 -14.41 16.03 -0.35
CA ALA A 22 -13.79 14.72 -0.59
C ALA A 22 -13.26 14.08 0.70
N GLN A 23 -12.61 14.88 1.57
CA GLN A 23 -12.12 14.41 2.86
C GLN A 23 -13.25 13.99 3.80
N ILE A 24 -14.34 14.78 3.89
CA ILE A 24 -15.51 14.45 4.69
C ILE A 24 -16.14 13.14 4.19
N LYS A 25 -16.22 12.95 2.87
CA LYS A 25 -16.70 11.68 2.30
C LYS A 25 -15.82 10.51 2.74
N GLN A 26 -14.50 10.62 2.64
CA GLN A 26 -13.57 9.57 3.09
C GLN A 26 -13.74 9.25 4.58
N ILE A 27 -13.89 10.27 5.43
CA ILE A 27 -14.13 10.07 6.87
C ILE A 27 -15.42 9.30 7.11
N LYS A 28 -16.51 9.65 6.41
CA LYS A 28 -17.79 8.94 6.50
C LYS A 28 -17.66 7.49 6.01
N ASP A 29 -16.98 7.27 4.90
CA ASP A 29 -16.76 5.93 4.34
C ASP A 29 -16.02 5.03 5.35
N VAL A 30 -14.94 5.53 5.98
CA VAL A 30 -14.20 4.80 7.02
C VAL A 30 -15.04 4.58 8.28
N ALA A 31 -15.80 5.60 8.72
CA ALA A 31 -16.68 5.46 9.89
C ALA A 31 -17.73 4.36 9.67
N ASN A 32 -18.33 4.29 8.48
CA ASN A 32 -19.29 3.25 8.12
C ASN A 32 -18.63 1.86 8.11
N GLN A 33 -17.39 1.73 7.65
CA GLN A 33 -16.65 0.46 7.69
C GLN A 33 -16.36 0.00 9.12
N ILE A 34 -16.02 0.92 10.03
CA ILE A 34 -15.81 0.60 11.45
C ILE A 34 -17.11 0.06 12.04
N VAL A 35 -18.22 0.78 11.86
CA VAL A 35 -19.53 0.35 12.37
C VAL A 35 -19.93 -1.01 11.80
N ALA A 36 -19.80 -1.22 10.48
CA ALA A 36 -20.11 -2.51 9.85
C ALA A 36 -19.25 -3.65 10.40
N THR A 37 -17.95 -3.40 10.62
CA THR A 37 -17.03 -4.39 11.21
C THR A 37 -17.42 -4.73 12.64
N GLU A 38 -17.77 -3.73 13.45
CA GLU A 38 -18.21 -3.96 14.84
C GLU A 38 -19.50 -4.77 14.92
N VAL A 39 -20.47 -4.50 14.04
CA VAL A 39 -21.71 -5.27 13.94
C VAL A 39 -21.42 -6.72 13.55
N ALA A 40 -20.62 -6.92 12.50
CA ALA A 40 -20.23 -8.25 12.05
C ALA A 40 -19.46 -9.04 13.12
N LEU A 41 -18.56 -8.38 13.84
CA LEU A 41 -17.81 -8.99 14.94
C LEU A 41 -18.74 -9.39 16.08
N LYS A 42 -19.67 -8.53 16.50
CA LYS A 42 -20.64 -8.82 17.57
C LYS A 42 -21.60 -9.95 17.21
N ALA A 43 -21.87 -10.16 15.93
CA ALA A 43 -22.69 -11.29 15.45
C ALA A 43 -21.98 -12.66 15.60
N LEU A 44 -20.66 -12.67 15.79
CA LEU A 44 -19.89 -13.90 15.99
C LEU A 44 -19.99 -14.40 17.45
N PRO A 45 -19.92 -15.72 17.70
CA PRO A 45 -19.69 -16.26 19.04
C PRO A 45 -18.39 -15.71 19.65
N VAL A 46 -18.34 -15.55 20.98
CA VAL A 46 -17.19 -14.94 21.71
C VAL A 46 -15.85 -15.59 21.35
N SER A 47 -15.79 -16.91 21.19
CA SER A 47 -14.56 -17.61 20.77
C SER A 47 -14.10 -17.19 19.37
N ALA A 48 -15.03 -17.02 18.42
CA ALA A 48 -14.73 -16.56 17.07
C ALA A 48 -14.36 -15.07 17.02
N GLN A 49 -14.85 -14.24 17.94
CA GLN A 49 -14.42 -12.84 18.07
C GLN A 49 -12.93 -12.75 18.44
N ILE A 50 -12.48 -13.58 19.39
CA ILE A 50 -11.06 -13.66 19.77
C ILE A 50 -10.21 -14.08 18.57
N SER A 51 -10.61 -15.14 17.87
CA SER A 51 -9.92 -15.59 16.67
C SER A 51 -9.85 -14.51 15.58
N ALA A 52 -10.94 -13.75 15.36
CA ALA A 52 -10.95 -12.66 14.38
C ALA A 52 -9.95 -11.55 14.75
N HIS A 53 -9.86 -11.17 16.02
CA HIS A 53 -8.86 -10.21 16.50
C HIS A 53 -7.44 -10.73 16.37
N ASP A 54 -7.19 -11.99 16.71
CA ASP A 54 -5.87 -12.63 16.58
C ASP A 54 -5.42 -12.68 15.11
N TYR A 55 -6.32 -13.05 14.20
CA TYR A 55 -6.06 -13.02 12.75
C TYR A 55 -5.75 -11.60 12.28
N ALA A 56 -6.52 -10.60 12.69
CA ALA A 56 -6.25 -9.21 12.35
C ALA A 56 -4.90 -8.73 12.91
N ALA A 57 -4.47 -9.21 14.08
CA ALA A 57 -3.14 -8.93 14.62
C ALA A 57 -2.03 -9.62 13.79
N GLN A 58 -2.22 -10.88 13.42
CA GLN A 58 -1.28 -11.63 12.58
C GLN A 58 -1.11 -10.99 11.19
N LEU A 59 -2.20 -10.58 10.54
CA LEU A 59 -2.15 -9.89 9.24
C LEU A 59 -1.35 -8.57 9.32
N ARG A 60 -1.52 -7.80 10.40
CA ARG A 60 -0.72 -6.60 10.66
C ARG A 60 0.76 -6.94 10.87
N ALA A 61 1.06 -7.98 11.63
CA ALA A 61 2.43 -8.42 11.88
C ALA A 61 3.12 -8.87 10.57
N ILE A 62 2.44 -9.69 9.75
CA ILE A 62 2.94 -10.11 8.44
C ILE A 62 3.24 -8.88 7.58
N THR A 63 2.31 -7.93 7.50
CA THR A 63 2.50 -6.68 6.74
C THR A 63 3.75 -5.93 7.19
N THR A 64 3.95 -5.77 8.50
CA THR A 64 5.16 -5.14 9.06
C THR A 64 6.43 -5.87 8.65
N HIS A 65 6.47 -7.20 8.77
CA HIS A 65 7.63 -7.99 8.38
C HIS A 65 7.90 -7.94 6.88
N THR A 66 6.86 -7.96 6.04
CA THR A 66 7.00 -7.84 4.58
C THR A 66 7.54 -6.47 4.18
N VAL A 67 7.08 -5.39 4.81
CA VAL A 67 7.63 -4.04 4.60
C VAL A 67 9.09 -3.96 5.05
N GLY A 68 9.42 -4.55 6.21
CA GLY A 68 10.81 -4.63 6.67
C GLY A 68 11.71 -5.42 5.71
N ALA A 69 11.24 -6.57 5.22
CA ALA A 69 11.95 -7.36 4.21
C ALA A 69 12.15 -6.58 2.90
N ALA A 70 11.15 -5.81 2.46
CA ALA A 70 11.27 -4.92 1.31
C ALA A 70 12.32 -3.82 1.51
N GLN A 71 12.41 -3.23 2.71
CA GLN A 71 13.44 -2.24 3.05
C GLN A 71 14.84 -2.84 2.97
N TYR A 72 15.05 -4.02 3.55
CA TYR A 72 16.33 -4.71 3.45
C TYR A 72 16.66 -5.11 2.01
N GLY A 73 15.68 -5.65 1.28
CA GLY A 73 15.84 -6.01 -0.13
C GLY A 73 16.23 -4.83 -1.02
N ALA A 74 15.59 -3.67 -0.82
CA ALA A 74 15.95 -2.43 -1.52
C ALA A 74 17.37 -1.94 -1.17
N ALA A 75 17.78 -2.04 0.09
CA ALA A 75 19.13 -1.68 0.52
C ALA A 75 20.20 -2.62 -0.09
N ILE A 76 19.93 -3.93 -0.10
CA ILE A 76 20.81 -4.93 -0.73
C ILE A 76 20.91 -4.65 -2.23
N SER A 77 19.78 -4.45 -2.90
CA SER A 77 19.72 -4.11 -4.33
C SER A 77 20.56 -2.87 -4.65
N HIS A 78 20.34 -1.77 -3.92
CA HIS A 78 21.11 -0.55 -4.10
C HIS A 78 22.62 -0.80 -3.95
N ARG A 79 23.02 -1.56 -2.92
CA ARG A 79 24.43 -1.87 -2.67
C ARG A 79 25.03 -2.72 -3.79
N LEU A 80 24.33 -3.78 -4.22
CA LEU A 80 24.79 -4.67 -5.29
C LEU A 80 24.89 -3.94 -6.63
N MET A 81 23.95 -3.06 -6.96
CA MET A 81 24.03 -2.20 -8.15
C MET A 81 25.20 -1.23 -8.07
N GLY A 82 25.48 -0.66 -6.89
CA GLY A 82 26.66 0.20 -6.69
C GLY A 82 27.98 -0.56 -6.93
N ILE A 83 28.07 -1.80 -6.45
CA ILE A 83 29.25 -2.66 -6.70
C ILE A 83 29.35 -3.01 -8.19
N ALA A 84 28.24 -3.42 -8.82
CA ALA A 84 28.19 -3.72 -10.24
C ALA A 84 28.62 -2.52 -11.09
N HIS A 85 28.17 -1.32 -10.74
CA HIS A 85 28.59 -0.08 -11.40
C HIS A 85 30.09 0.18 -11.25
N GLY A 86 30.66 -0.04 -10.06
CA GLY A 86 32.10 0.06 -9.86
C GLY A 86 32.91 -0.89 -10.75
N LYS A 87 32.40 -2.12 -10.95
CA LYS A 87 33.05 -3.11 -11.83
C LYS A 87 33.04 -2.74 -13.31
N VAL A 88 32.13 -1.86 -13.75
CA VAL A 88 32.13 -1.39 -15.15
C VAL A 88 33.45 -0.69 -15.49
N MET A 89 34.10 -0.05 -14.51
CA MET A 89 35.40 0.60 -14.70
C MET A 89 36.56 -0.37 -14.96
N GLU A 90 36.37 -1.67 -14.72
CA GLU A 90 37.37 -2.72 -14.96
C GLU A 90 37.29 -3.26 -16.41
N ILE A 91 36.35 -2.79 -17.23
CA ILE A 91 36.18 -3.24 -18.63
C ILE A 91 37.15 -2.49 -19.54
N ASP A 92 37.88 -3.22 -20.38
CA ASP A 92 38.63 -2.63 -21.49
C ASP A 92 37.67 -2.26 -22.63
N ASP A 93 37.45 -0.95 -22.85
CA ASP A 93 36.59 -0.43 -23.90
C ASP A 93 37.10 -0.71 -25.33
N ALA A 94 38.41 -0.93 -25.50
CA ALA A 94 38.97 -1.30 -26.79
C ALA A 94 38.73 -2.79 -27.11
N THR A 95 38.65 -3.63 -26.07
CA THR A 95 38.43 -5.07 -26.17
C THR A 95 37.39 -5.55 -25.14
N PRO A 96 36.11 -5.13 -25.26
CA PRO A 96 35.11 -5.36 -24.20
C PRO A 96 34.71 -6.84 -24.07
N LEU A 97 35.04 -7.67 -25.05
CA LEU A 97 34.83 -9.12 -25.04
C LEU A 97 36.13 -9.92 -24.90
N GLY A 98 37.24 -9.25 -24.57
CA GLY A 98 38.47 -9.91 -24.16
C GLY A 98 38.26 -10.76 -22.90
N GLU A 99 39.15 -11.70 -22.64
CA GLU A 99 38.95 -12.71 -21.58
C GLU A 99 38.68 -12.11 -20.19
N GLU A 100 39.43 -11.06 -19.82
CA GLU A 100 39.26 -10.33 -18.55
C GLU A 100 37.96 -9.51 -18.53
N SER A 101 37.71 -8.67 -19.55
CA SER A 101 36.46 -7.90 -19.70
C SER A 101 35.22 -8.79 -19.69
N ALA A 102 35.28 -9.96 -20.32
CA ALA A 102 34.20 -10.94 -20.35
C ALA A 102 33.93 -11.55 -18.97
N GLN A 103 34.95 -11.76 -18.13
CA GLN A 103 34.73 -12.17 -16.74
C GLN A 103 34.08 -11.06 -15.92
N THR A 104 34.54 -9.82 -16.07
CA THR A 104 33.95 -8.65 -15.42
C THR A 104 32.48 -8.48 -15.78
N LEU A 105 32.13 -8.59 -17.06
CA LEU A 105 30.74 -8.55 -17.55
C LEU A 105 29.86 -9.65 -16.93
N LYS A 106 30.38 -10.88 -16.77
CA LYS A 106 29.67 -11.96 -16.08
C LYS A 106 29.40 -11.61 -14.61
N GLY A 107 30.40 -11.07 -13.91
CA GLY A 107 30.24 -10.61 -12.53
C GLY A 107 29.17 -9.52 -12.40
N ILE A 108 29.20 -8.52 -13.28
CA ILE A 108 28.18 -7.46 -13.36
C ILE A 108 26.78 -8.05 -13.59
N ALA A 109 26.65 -9.01 -14.50
CA ALA A 109 25.38 -9.66 -14.81
C ALA A 109 24.80 -10.40 -13.58
N VAL A 110 25.64 -11.13 -12.83
CA VAL A 110 25.22 -11.82 -11.60
C VAL A 110 24.79 -10.82 -10.53
N LEU A 111 25.60 -9.79 -10.26
CA LEU A 111 25.30 -8.77 -9.26
C LEU A 111 24.01 -8.03 -9.58
N THR A 112 23.83 -7.62 -10.83
CA THR A 112 22.61 -6.96 -11.32
C THR A 112 21.39 -7.85 -11.17
N ARG A 113 21.51 -9.14 -11.49
CA ARG A 113 20.41 -10.10 -11.32
C ARG A 113 20.02 -10.25 -9.86
N MET A 114 20.99 -10.49 -8.97
CA MET A 114 20.75 -10.63 -7.53
C MET A 114 20.17 -9.35 -6.91
N ALA A 115 20.57 -8.18 -7.40
CA ALA A 115 20.00 -6.91 -6.98
C ALA A 115 18.52 -6.79 -7.37
N ASN A 116 18.17 -7.18 -8.60
CA ASN A 116 16.79 -7.18 -9.07
C ASN A 116 15.92 -8.15 -8.26
N GLU A 117 16.40 -9.37 -8.03
CA GLU A 117 15.73 -10.38 -7.20
C GLU A 117 15.52 -9.87 -5.77
N SER A 118 16.52 -9.22 -5.18
CA SER A 118 16.42 -8.61 -3.84
C SER A 118 15.34 -7.51 -3.77
N SER A 119 14.99 -6.88 -4.90
CA SER A 119 13.99 -5.82 -4.96
C SER A 119 12.57 -6.32 -5.15
N GLU A 120 12.35 -7.61 -5.45
CA GLU A 120 11.05 -8.13 -5.87
C GLU A 120 9.95 -7.91 -4.84
N ILE A 121 10.25 -8.15 -3.56
CA ILE A 121 9.28 -7.94 -2.47
C ILE A 121 8.83 -6.48 -2.44
N GLY A 122 9.76 -5.53 -2.52
CA GLY A 122 9.45 -4.10 -2.54
C GLY A 122 8.68 -3.66 -3.78
N LEU A 123 9.06 -4.15 -4.96
CA LEU A 123 8.36 -3.86 -6.22
C LEU A 123 6.94 -4.40 -6.21
N ASN A 124 6.73 -5.60 -5.69
CA ASN A 124 5.40 -6.21 -5.57
C ASN A 124 4.52 -5.44 -4.59
N LEU A 125 5.07 -4.94 -3.47
CA LEU A 125 4.33 -4.03 -2.58
C LEU A 125 3.94 -2.72 -3.28
N LEU A 126 4.85 -2.11 -4.05
CA LEU A 126 4.53 -0.88 -4.80
C LEU A 126 3.45 -1.12 -5.86
N ARG A 127 3.50 -2.26 -6.56
CA ARG A 127 2.48 -2.67 -7.53
C ARG A 127 1.13 -2.87 -6.86
N ALA A 128 1.09 -3.64 -5.77
CA ALA A 128 -0.14 -3.86 -5.00
C ALA A 128 -0.78 -2.54 -4.51
N ASN A 129 0.03 -1.57 -4.09
CA ASN A 129 -0.46 -0.24 -3.70
C ASN A 129 -0.91 0.62 -4.89
N LYS A 130 -0.26 0.47 -6.06
CA LYS A 130 -0.68 1.17 -7.28
C LYS A 130 -2.05 0.68 -7.75
N ASP A 131 -2.30 -0.62 -7.67
CA ASP A 131 -3.59 -1.22 -8.01
C ASP A 131 -4.67 -0.83 -6.98
N ALA A 132 -4.30 -0.74 -5.69
CA ALA A 132 -5.15 -0.20 -4.63
C ALA A 132 -5.43 1.32 -4.74
N GLY A 133 -4.74 2.03 -5.66
CA GLY A 133 -5.03 3.42 -6.03
C GLY A 133 -6.42 3.62 -6.64
N GLY A 134 -7.09 2.54 -7.04
CA GLY A 134 -8.54 2.44 -7.05
C GLY A 134 -8.99 1.75 -5.76
N ASN A 135 -9.62 2.49 -4.85
CA ASN A 135 -10.10 2.01 -3.55
C ASN A 135 -10.59 0.52 -3.61
N PRO A 136 -9.84 -0.46 -3.06
CA PRO A 136 -10.23 -1.87 -3.09
C PRO A 136 -11.44 -2.15 -2.19
N LEU A 137 -11.86 -1.19 -1.38
CA LEU A 137 -13.09 -1.25 -0.58
C LEU A 137 -14.31 -0.72 -1.33
N ARG A 138 -14.16 -0.36 -2.61
CA ARG A 138 -15.25 0.14 -3.46
C ARG A 138 -16.07 -1.00 -4.10
N GLU A 139 -15.58 -2.24 -4.06
CA GLU A 139 -16.26 -3.43 -4.58
C GLU A 139 -16.90 -4.31 -3.51
N ILE A 140 -16.86 -3.91 -2.23
CA ILE A 140 -17.79 -4.49 -1.27
C ILE A 140 -19.14 -3.79 -1.53
N ASP A 141 -19.98 -4.43 -2.34
CA ASP A 141 -21.39 -4.06 -2.47
C ASP A 141 -22.08 -4.34 -1.13
N ILE A 142 -22.01 -3.36 -0.23
CA ILE A 142 -22.75 -3.30 1.05
C ILE A 142 -24.14 -2.72 0.80
N THR A 143 -24.83 -3.16 -0.26
CA THR A 143 -26.29 -3.08 -0.25
C THR A 143 -26.78 -4.17 0.70
N PRO A 144 -27.43 -3.82 1.83
CA PRO A 144 -28.11 -4.83 2.63
C PRO A 144 -29.16 -5.49 1.73
N GLU A 145 -29.30 -6.82 1.76
CA GLU A 145 -30.36 -7.53 1.02
C GLU A 145 -31.76 -6.99 1.35
N SER A 146 -31.90 -6.27 2.48
CA SER A 146 -33.10 -5.59 2.93
C SER A 146 -33.46 -4.33 2.13
N GLY A 147 -32.53 -3.77 1.33
CA GLY A 147 -32.70 -2.51 0.60
C GLY A 147 -32.83 -1.27 1.49
N LEU A 148 -32.61 -1.40 2.80
CA LEU A 148 -32.68 -0.33 3.78
C LEU A 148 -31.30 0.27 4.03
N THR A 149 -31.26 1.56 4.35
CA THR A 149 -30.03 2.22 4.79
C THR A 149 -29.65 1.75 6.21
N PRO A 150 -28.35 1.82 6.60
CA PRO A 150 -27.92 1.42 7.94
C PRO A 150 -28.63 2.15 9.10
N GLU A 151 -29.06 3.40 8.89
CA GLU A 151 -29.87 4.15 9.88
C GLU A 151 -31.28 3.55 10.03
N GLU A 152 -31.89 3.08 8.94
CA GLU A 152 -33.22 2.47 8.95
C GLU A 152 -33.21 1.08 9.59
N GLU A 153 -32.14 0.30 9.40
CA GLU A 153 -31.96 -0.98 10.10
C GLU A 153 -31.74 -0.79 11.61
N TYR A 154 -30.96 0.22 12.01
CA TYR A 154 -30.75 0.56 13.41
C TYR A 154 -32.05 0.97 14.11
N LEU A 155 -32.87 1.80 13.46
CA LEU A 155 -34.18 2.23 13.97
C LEU A 155 -35.17 1.07 14.12
N LYS A 156 -35.07 0.04 13.28
CA LYS A 156 -35.89 -1.18 13.38
C LYS A 156 -35.51 -2.07 14.55
N PHE A 157 -34.26 -2.00 15.00
CA PHE A 157 -33.74 -2.84 16.09
C PHE A 157 -34.01 -2.24 17.48
N ILE A 158 -34.24 -0.92 17.56
CA ILE A 158 -34.49 -0.20 18.82
C ILE A 158 -35.96 0.22 19.01
N GLY A 159 -36.85 -0.17 18.08
CA GLY A 159 -38.29 0.08 18.11
C GLY A 159 -39.08 -1.10 18.62
#